data_AF-A0A2E2XY15-F1
#
_entry.id   AF-A0A2E2XY15-F1
#
_cell.length_a   1.000
_cell.length_b   1.000
_cell.length_c   1.000
_cell.angle_alpha   90.00
_cell.angle_beta   90.00
_cell.angle_gamma   90.00
#
_symmetry.space_group_name_H-M   'P 1'
#
loop_
_entity.id
_entity.type
_entity.pdbx_description
1 polymer ?
#
loop_
_entity_poly.entity_id
_entity_poly.type
_entity_poly.pdbx_seq_one_letter_code
_entity_poly.pdbx_strand_id
1 'polypeptide(L)'
;MKRLNDKGLNTILWVFAICITIGLVIYQRSTDPSYPLAGEVLIEGETINFKLIRTFGGNRDALVRLNVPNNDINGTITLKQYKSYDDWSSMEMFRDGNELVGVIPNQPMTGKVEYIITLNKNDIDYELTVDPVIISFKGEVPRSILIPHIFFMFMALLFSLRVGLEVFFRKKDTKYFTGVVLFTLFLGGLLLGPLVQKYAFDAYWTGWPFGHDTTNNKTLIVFIFWVIAWFVLRKKPKNILWPFIAVIVMLIVYAIPHSMPGSEIDHTKQQTEEIK
;
A
#
# COMPACT_ATOMS: atom_id res chain seq x y z
N MET A 1 -34.56 -21.38 18.26
CA MET A 1 -33.95 -20.62 17.15
C MET A 1 -34.56 -21.10 15.83
N LYS A 2 -35.29 -20.24 15.09
CA LYS A 2 -35.74 -20.57 13.73
C LYS A 2 -34.50 -20.76 12.84
N ARG A 3 -34.33 -21.94 12.26
CA ARG A 3 -33.30 -22.16 11.22
C ARG A 3 -33.60 -21.21 10.07
N LEU A 4 -32.67 -20.31 9.76
CA LEU A 4 -32.76 -19.43 8.60
C LEU A 4 -32.95 -20.27 7.33
N ASN A 5 -33.82 -19.83 6.42
CA ASN A 5 -33.92 -20.43 5.09
C ASN A 5 -32.60 -20.23 4.33
N ASP A 6 -32.26 -21.11 3.40
CA ASP A 6 -31.00 -21.10 2.65
C ASP A 6 -30.70 -19.76 1.98
N LYS A 7 -31.74 -19.10 1.44
CA LYS A 7 -31.62 -17.76 0.85
C LYS A 7 -31.22 -16.72 1.90
N GLY A 8 -31.86 -16.72 3.06
CA GLY A 8 -31.56 -15.78 4.15
C GLY A 8 -30.16 -16.01 4.70
N LEU A 9 -29.74 -17.27 4.86
CA LEU A 9 -28.38 -17.61 5.26
C LEU A 9 -27.37 -17.09 4.22
N ASN A 10 -27.59 -17.34 2.93
CA ASN A 10 -26.71 -16.85 1.87
C ASN A 10 -26.54 -15.32 1.90
N THR A 11 -27.64 -14.58 2.05
CA THR A 11 -27.61 -13.10 2.16
C THR A 11 -26.77 -12.66 3.36
N ILE A 12 -26.97 -13.28 4.53
CA ILE A 12 -26.19 -12.96 5.73
C ILE A 12 -24.70 -13.22 5.51
N LEU A 13 -24.33 -14.37 4.91
CA LEU A 13 -22.92 -14.67 4.65
C LEU A 13 -22.27 -13.66 3.69
N TRP A 14 -23.02 -13.16 2.71
CA TRP A 14 -22.54 -12.09 1.83
C TRP A 14 -22.36 -10.77 2.56
N VAL A 15 -23.32 -10.35 3.38
CA VAL A 15 -23.22 -9.13 4.19
C VAL A 15 -22.00 -9.21 5.12
N PHE A 16 -21.81 -10.34 5.82
CA PHE A 16 -20.63 -10.55 6.66
C PHE A 16 -19.32 -10.51 5.86
N ALA A 17 -19.25 -11.19 4.71
CA ALA A 17 -18.07 -11.15 3.86
C ALA A 17 -17.73 -9.71 3.46
N ILE A 18 -18.71 -8.93 2.99
CA ILE A 18 -18.54 -7.53 2.59
C ILE A 18 -18.05 -6.67 3.77
N CYS A 19 -18.68 -6.77 4.94
CA CYS A 19 -18.27 -6.01 6.12
C CYS A 19 -16.82 -6.31 6.53
N ILE A 20 -16.42 -7.59 6.55
CA ILE A 20 -15.06 -8.00 6.88
C ILE A 20 -14.08 -7.51 5.81
N THR A 21 -14.41 -7.62 4.52
CA THR A 21 -13.58 -7.13 3.42
C THR A 21 -13.36 -5.62 3.53
N ILE A 22 -14.41 -4.84 3.76
CA ILE A 22 -14.29 -3.37 3.92
C ILE A 22 -13.39 -3.05 5.11
N GLY A 23 -13.58 -3.73 6.25
CA GLY A 23 -12.73 -3.54 7.43
C GLY A 23 -11.25 -3.82 7.14
N LEU A 24 -10.95 -4.92 6.44
CA LEU A 24 -9.58 -5.26 6.04
C LEU A 24 -8.99 -4.25 5.07
N VAL A 25 -9.75 -3.79 4.08
CA VAL A 25 -9.28 -2.79 3.10
C VAL A 25 -8.95 -1.46 3.80
N ILE A 26 -9.77 -1.03 4.75
CA ILE A 26 -9.51 0.17 5.56
C ILE A 26 -8.24 -0.02 6.39
N TYR A 27 -8.12 -1.16 7.07
CA TYR A 27 -6.93 -1.49 7.86
C TYR A 27 -5.64 -1.48 6.99
N GLN A 28 -5.68 -2.12 5.82
CA GLN A 28 -4.57 -2.14 4.88
C GLN A 28 -4.19 -0.74 4.41
N ARG A 29 -5.18 0.08 4.04
CA ARG A 29 -4.96 1.48 3.62
C ARG A 29 -4.28 2.29 4.72
N SER A 30 -4.67 2.10 5.98
CA SER A 30 -4.14 2.85 7.12
C SER A 30 -2.74 2.42 7.57
N THR A 31 -2.37 1.17 7.30
CA THR A 31 -1.06 0.59 7.69
C THR A 31 -0.05 0.60 6.54
N ASP A 32 -0.45 1.08 5.37
CA ASP A 32 0.42 1.28 4.22
C ASP A 32 1.42 2.41 4.50
N PRO A 33 2.75 2.21 4.36
CA PRO A 33 3.74 3.28 4.53
C PRO A 33 3.61 4.43 3.53
N SER A 34 2.85 4.26 2.46
CA SER A 34 2.48 5.34 1.55
C SER A 34 1.39 6.26 2.11
N TYR A 35 0.73 5.87 3.20
CA TYR A 35 -0.28 6.70 3.85
C TYR A 35 0.35 7.99 4.37
N PRO A 36 -0.22 9.18 4.08
CA PRO A 36 0.34 10.45 4.52
C PRO A 36 0.48 10.51 6.04
N LEU A 37 1.60 11.06 6.52
CA LEU A 37 1.80 11.30 7.94
C LEU A 37 1.03 12.56 8.31
N ALA A 38 -0.02 12.40 9.12
CA ALA A 38 -0.82 13.51 9.60
C ALA A 38 -0.45 13.85 11.05
N GLY A 39 -0.47 15.12 11.39
CA GLY A 39 -0.21 15.61 12.74
C GLY A 39 -0.67 17.05 12.91
N GLU A 40 -0.44 17.57 14.09
CA GLU A 40 -0.72 18.94 14.46
C GLU A 40 0.47 19.54 15.20
N VAL A 41 0.72 20.83 14.98
CA VAL A 41 1.70 21.61 15.73
C VAL A 41 1.02 22.85 16.30
N LEU A 42 1.36 23.21 17.54
CA LEU A 42 0.85 24.40 18.20
C LEU A 42 1.91 25.51 18.13
N ILE A 43 1.61 26.59 17.42
CA ILE A 43 2.49 27.76 17.28
C ILE A 43 1.80 28.96 17.91
N GLU A 44 2.27 29.40 19.07
CA GLU A 44 1.75 30.58 19.79
C GLU A 44 0.20 30.60 19.94
N GLY A 45 -0.43 29.45 20.16
CA GLY A 45 -1.89 29.32 20.30
C GLY A 45 -2.65 29.05 18.99
N GLU A 46 -1.97 29.03 17.85
CA GLU A 46 -2.51 28.61 16.55
C GLU A 46 -2.18 27.14 16.30
N THR A 47 -3.20 26.29 16.11
CA THR A 47 -3.02 24.87 15.77
C THR A 47 -2.97 24.71 14.26
N ILE A 48 -1.82 24.28 13.74
CA ILE A 48 -1.62 23.98 12.33
C ILE A 48 -1.69 22.47 12.14
N ASN A 49 -2.73 22.03 11.40
CA ASN A 49 -2.87 20.65 10.98
C ASN A 49 -2.09 20.42 9.68
N PHE A 50 -1.29 19.36 9.62
CA PHE A 50 -0.48 19.05 8.46
C PHE A 50 -0.67 17.61 7.97
N LYS A 51 -0.37 17.38 6.68
CA LYS A 51 -0.31 16.06 6.06
C LYS A 51 0.92 15.97 5.16
N LEU A 52 1.90 15.20 5.59
CA LEU A 52 3.17 15.01 4.91
C LEU A 52 3.10 13.79 3.98
N ILE A 53 3.40 13.99 2.71
CA ILE A 53 3.31 12.95 1.68
C ILE A 53 4.47 11.95 1.82
N ARG A 54 4.18 10.65 1.67
CA ARG A 54 5.18 9.57 1.77
C ARG A 54 5.40 8.80 0.47
N THR A 55 4.58 9.09 -0.54
CA THR A 55 4.84 8.63 -1.91
C THR A 55 4.52 9.70 -2.92
N PHE A 56 5.28 9.73 -4.00
CA PHE A 56 5.04 10.60 -5.13
C PHE A 56 5.15 9.83 -6.44
N GLY A 57 4.22 10.11 -7.36
CA GLY A 57 4.19 9.50 -8.67
C GLY A 57 4.44 10.53 -9.76
N GLY A 58 5.29 10.19 -10.73
CA GLY A 58 5.48 10.98 -11.95
C GLY A 58 6.91 11.47 -12.15
N ASN A 59 7.08 12.39 -13.10
CA ASN A 59 8.38 12.89 -13.56
C ASN A 59 8.62 14.36 -13.17
N ARG A 60 7.96 14.82 -12.12
CA ARG A 60 8.00 16.23 -11.66
C ARG A 60 8.39 16.28 -10.19
N ASP A 61 8.73 17.46 -9.71
CA ASP A 61 9.05 17.64 -8.30
C ASP A 61 7.82 17.40 -7.41
N ALA A 62 8.06 16.81 -6.25
CA ALA A 62 7.01 16.56 -5.27
C ALA A 62 6.78 17.82 -4.45
N LEU A 63 5.52 18.26 -4.37
CA LEU A 63 5.13 19.44 -3.60
C LEU A 63 4.53 19.03 -2.27
N VAL A 64 5.10 19.53 -1.18
CA VAL A 64 4.52 19.41 0.17
C VAL A 64 3.82 20.71 0.51
N ARG A 65 2.50 20.65 0.70
CA ARG A 65 1.65 21.82 0.94
C ARG A 65 1.15 21.82 2.38
N LEU A 66 1.33 22.94 3.06
CA LEU A 66 0.85 23.16 4.43
C LEU A 66 -0.09 24.35 4.43
N ASN A 67 -1.32 24.16 4.90
CA ASN A 67 -2.26 25.26 5.06
C ASN A 67 -1.90 26.06 6.31
N VAL A 68 -1.21 27.19 6.11
CA VAL A 68 -0.71 28.10 7.14
C VAL A 68 -1.19 29.52 6.79
N PRO A 69 -2.42 29.89 7.18
CA PRO A 69 -3.02 31.18 6.83
C PRO A 69 -2.26 32.38 7.38
N ASN A 70 -1.54 32.18 8.49
CA ASN A 70 -0.71 33.21 9.09
C ASN A 70 0.54 33.49 8.23
N ASN A 71 0.67 34.73 7.77
CA ASN A 71 1.76 35.16 6.89
C ASN A 71 3.08 35.41 7.61
N ASP A 72 3.06 35.55 8.94
CA ASP A 72 4.26 35.75 9.74
C ASP A 72 5.01 34.43 10.00
N ILE A 73 4.41 33.30 9.60
CA ILE A 73 5.02 31.98 9.71
C ILE A 73 5.70 31.64 8.39
N ASN A 74 7.00 31.40 8.46
CA ASN A 74 7.79 30.90 7.33
C ASN A 74 8.05 29.40 7.50
N GLY A 75 8.50 28.74 6.45
CA GLY A 75 8.80 27.31 6.48
C GLY A 75 10.09 27.00 5.76
N THR A 76 10.82 26.04 6.29
CA THR A 76 12.03 25.47 5.67
C THR A 76 11.84 23.98 5.52
N ILE A 77 12.16 23.47 4.33
CA ILE A 77 12.24 22.03 4.06
C ILE A 77 13.70 21.61 4.00
N THR A 78 14.06 20.66 4.84
CA THR A 78 15.42 20.11 4.93
C THR A 78 15.38 18.67 4.45
N LEU A 79 16.21 18.33 3.47
CA LEU A 79 16.14 17.07 2.75
C LEU A 79 17.50 16.39 2.60
N LYS A 80 17.46 15.07 2.48
CA LYS A 80 18.62 14.21 2.29
C LYS A 80 18.22 12.95 1.53
N GLN A 81 19.08 12.41 0.68
CA GLN A 81 18.80 11.12 0.04
C GLN A 81 18.75 10.00 1.08
N TYR A 82 17.79 9.09 0.94
CA TYR A 82 17.64 7.97 1.87
C TYR A 82 18.83 7.01 1.77
N LYS A 83 19.39 6.58 2.91
CA LYS A 83 20.57 5.70 2.96
C LYS A 83 21.76 6.23 2.13
N SER A 84 22.06 7.53 2.25
CA SER A 84 23.26 8.13 1.69
C SER A 84 24.16 8.76 2.76
N TYR A 85 25.43 8.99 2.41
CA TYR A 85 26.36 9.79 3.21
C TYR A 85 26.23 11.29 2.96
N ASP A 86 25.22 11.73 2.21
CA ASP A 86 25.07 13.12 1.83
C ASP A 86 24.74 13.99 3.05
N ASP A 87 25.16 15.25 2.98
CA ASP A 87 24.75 16.28 3.94
C ASP A 87 23.29 16.68 3.71
N TRP A 88 22.65 17.14 4.78
CA TRP A 88 21.30 17.70 4.70
C TRP A 88 21.33 19.03 3.95
N SER A 89 20.39 19.20 3.02
CA SER A 89 20.20 20.43 2.25
C SER A 89 18.88 21.07 2.62
N SER A 90 18.91 22.37 2.94
CA SER A 90 17.72 23.12 3.33
C SER A 90 17.32 24.12 2.25
N MET A 91 16.02 24.23 2.01
CA MET A 91 15.41 25.17 1.08
C MET A 91 14.23 25.85 1.76
N GLU A 92 14.06 27.14 1.50
CA GLU A 92 12.89 27.87 1.96
C GLU A 92 11.63 27.41 1.21
N MET A 93 10.54 27.27 1.94
CA MET A 93 9.22 27.04 1.37
C MET A 93 8.69 28.38 0.85
N PHE A 94 8.08 28.38 -0.34
CA PHE A 94 7.45 29.58 -0.88
C PHE A 94 5.97 29.62 -0.51
N ARG A 95 5.42 30.83 -0.44
CA ARG A 95 4.02 31.07 -0.10
C ARG A 95 3.15 31.10 -1.35
N ASP A 96 2.05 30.34 -1.32
CA ASP A 96 1.01 30.28 -2.36
C ASP A 96 -0.36 30.49 -1.71
N GLY A 97 -0.77 31.76 -1.61
CA GLY A 97 -1.98 32.15 -0.88
C GLY A 97 -1.89 31.83 0.62
N ASN A 98 -2.77 30.95 1.10
CA ASN A 98 -2.79 30.49 2.49
C ASN A 98 -1.91 29.25 2.73
N GLU A 99 -1.18 28.79 1.70
CA GLU A 99 -0.33 27.60 1.80
C GLU A 99 1.16 27.98 1.80
N LEU A 100 1.95 27.25 2.59
CA LEU A 100 3.40 27.14 2.42
C LEU A 100 3.70 25.88 1.60
N VAL A 101 4.51 26.04 0.56
CA VAL A 101 4.83 24.99 -0.40
C VAL A 101 6.32 24.69 -0.38
N GLY A 102 6.66 23.48 0.04
CA GLY A 102 8.00 22.92 -0.02
C GLY A 102 8.17 22.08 -1.28
N VAL A 103 9.34 22.17 -1.90
CA VAL A 103 9.68 21.42 -3.11
C VAL A 103 10.68 20.34 -2.77
N ILE A 104 10.37 19.09 -3.12
CA ILE A 104 11.29 17.97 -3.07
C ILE A 104 11.66 17.61 -4.52
N PRO A 105 12.93 17.76 -4.92
CA PRO A 105 13.37 17.45 -6.27
C PRO A 105 13.03 16.02 -6.68
N ASN A 106 12.54 15.86 -7.92
CA ASN A 106 12.18 14.57 -8.46
C ASN A 106 13.34 13.56 -8.38
N GLN A 107 13.03 12.31 -8.09
CA GLN A 107 13.98 11.20 -8.06
C GLN A 107 13.66 10.16 -9.14
N PRO A 108 14.64 9.34 -9.56
CA PRO A 108 14.37 8.16 -10.37
C PRO A 108 13.40 7.21 -9.64
N MET A 109 12.73 6.33 -10.40
CA MET A 109 11.87 5.29 -9.84
C MET A 109 12.61 4.52 -8.76
N THR A 110 11.92 4.20 -7.66
CA THR A 110 12.47 3.56 -6.45
C THR A 110 13.41 4.41 -5.60
N GLY A 111 13.72 5.64 -6.02
CA GLY A 111 14.44 6.62 -5.23
C GLY A 111 13.64 7.04 -3.99
N LYS A 112 14.35 7.30 -2.89
CA LYS A 112 13.76 7.74 -1.62
C LYS A 112 14.50 8.96 -1.09
N VAL A 113 13.74 9.89 -0.52
CA VAL A 113 14.27 11.10 0.12
C VAL A 113 13.71 11.18 1.52
N GLU A 114 14.57 11.52 2.47
CA GLU A 114 14.19 11.92 3.82
C GLU A 114 14.00 13.43 3.83
N TYR A 115 12.93 13.90 4.45
CA TYR A 115 12.72 15.32 4.63
C TYR A 115 12.11 15.65 5.99
N ILE A 116 12.48 16.82 6.50
CA ILE A 116 11.98 17.44 7.72
C ILE A 116 11.43 18.80 7.32
N ILE A 117 10.32 19.20 7.93
CA ILE A 117 9.79 20.56 7.79
C ILE A 117 9.83 21.24 9.13
N THR A 118 10.39 22.45 9.12
CA THR A 118 10.46 23.34 10.27
C THR A 118 9.69 24.61 9.92
N LEU A 119 8.73 24.98 10.77
CA LEU A 119 8.04 26.27 10.69
C LEU A 119 8.74 27.26 11.60
N ASN A 120 9.02 28.46 11.12
CA ASN A 120 9.65 29.52 11.89
C ASN A 120 8.66 30.66 12.12
N LYS A 121 8.59 31.15 13.36
CA LYS A 121 7.86 32.36 13.72
C LYS A 121 8.65 33.10 14.80
N ASN A 122 8.93 34.39 14.59
CA ASN A 122 9.65 35.23 15.56
C ASN A 122 11.00 34.62 16.03
N ASP A 123 11.80 34.06 15.12
CA ASP A 123 13.07 33.37 15.42
C ASP A 123 12.94 32.10 16.28
N ILE A 124 11.72 31.57 16.44
CA ILE A 124 11.46 30.27 17.09
C ILE A 124 11.12 29.24 16.02
N ASP A 125 11.84 28.12 16.05
CA ASP A 125 11.65 26.97 15.16
C ASP A 125 10.72 25.94 15.78
N TYR A 126 9.76 25.48 14.97
CA TYR A 126 8.78 24.45 15.28
C TYR A 126 8.91 23.31 14.28
N GLU A 127 9.57 22.23 14.66
CA GLU A 127 9.64 21.02 13.85
C GLU A 127 8.28 20.31 13.82
N LEU A 128 7.80 19.94 12.63
CA LEU A 128 6.53 19.24 12.50
C LEU A 128 6.61 17.78 12.96
N THR A 129 7.79 17.18 12.89
CA THR A 129 8.01 15.75 13.15
C THR A 129 9.34 15.52 13.83
N VAL A 130 9.36 14.65 14.85
CA VAL A 130 10.60 14.24 15.54
C VAL A 130 11.51 13.42 14.64
N ASP A 131 10.93 12.50 13.87
CA ASP A 131 11.66 11.65 12.92
C ASP A 131 11.49 12.18 11.48
N PRO A 132 12.53 12.08 10.63
CA PRO A 132 12.42 12.45 9.22
C PRO A 132 11.32 11.65 8.49
N VAL A 133 10.58 12.33 7.63
CA VAL A 133 9.60 11.68 6.76
C VAL A 133 10.28 11.13 5.52
N ILE A 134 10.11 9.84 5.28
CA ILE A 134 10.61 9.19 4.06
C ILE A 134 9.54 9.28 2.97
N ILE A 135 9.87 9.92 1.85
CA ILE A 135 9.09 9.87 0.61
C ILE A 135 9.72 8.91 -0.41
N SER A 136 8.89 8.06 -1.01
CA SER A 136 9.29 7.15 -2.09
C SER A 136 8.74 7.57 -3.44
N PHE A 137 9.60 7.62 -4.45
CA PHE A 137 9.26 7.99 -5.82
C PHE A 137 8.95 6.75 -6.66
N LYS A 138 7.84 6.80 -7.41
CA LYS A 138 7.39 5.74 -8.31
C LYS A 138 6.97 6.31 -9.67
N GLY A 139 7.01 5.48 -10.69
CA GLY A 139 6.45 5.84 -11.98
C GLY A 139 4.92 5.99 -11.94
N GLU A 140 4.39 6.74 -12.91
CA GLU A 140 2.95 6.89 -13.09
C GLU A 140 2.34 5.61 -13.68
N VAL A 141 1.41 5.00 -12.93
CA VAL A 141 0.68 3.81 -13.39
C VAL A 141 -0.59 4.26 -14.12
N PRO A 142 -0.80 3.84 -15.38
CA PRO A 142 -2.02 4.15 -16.12
C PRO A 142 -3.27 3.70 -15.36
N ARG A 143 -4.26 4.60 -15.25
CA ARG A 143 -5.55 4.30 -14.59
C ARG A 143 -6.26 3.11 -15.21
N SER A 144 -6.09 2.88 -16.52
CA SER A 144 -6.62 1.73 -17.25
C SER A 144 -6.08 0.38 -16.77
N ILE A 145 -4.94 0.35 -16.08
CA ILE A 145 -4.34 -0.87 -15.52
C ILE A 145 -4.57 -0.92 -14.01
N LEU A 146 -4.36 0.20 -13.32
CA LEU A 146 -4.49 0.27 -11.86
C LEU A 146 -5.92 -0.02 -11.38
N ILE A 147 -6.94 0.54 -12.05
CA ILE A 147 -8.34 0.35 -11.65
C ILE A 147 -8.76 -1.13 -11.79
N PRO A 148 -8.53 -1.80 -12.94
CA PRO A 148 -8.81 -3.24 -13.05
C PRO A 148 -8.02 -4.08 -12.04
N HIS A 149 -6.75 -3.75 -11.80
CA HIS A 149 -5.93 -4.48 -10.81
C HIS A 149 -6.57 -4.46 -9.42
N ILE A 150 -6.88 -3.26 -8.91
CA ILE A 150 -7.51 -3.10 -7.59
C ILE A 150 -8.87 -3.79 -7.54
N PHE A 151 -9.68 -3.67 -8.60
CA PHE A 151 -10.97 -4.33 -8.68
C PHE A 151 -10.86 -5.85 -8.53
N PHE A 152 -9.96 -6.49 -9.28
CA PHE A 152 -9.77 -7.94 -9.21
C PHE A 152 -9.18 -8.40 -7.88
N MET A 153 -8.26 -7.63 -7.29
CA MET A 153 -7.71 -7.92 -5.95
C MET A 153 -8.80 -7.84 -4.87
N PHE A 154 -9.64 -6.81 -4.92
CA PHE A 154 -10.79 -6.67 -4.02
C PHE A 154 -11.77 -7.84 -4.18
N MET A 155 -12.11 -8.21 -5.41
CA MET A 155 -13.00 -9.36 -5.67
C MET A 155 -12.40 -10.67 -5.18
N ALA A 156 -11.09 -10.89 -5.35
CA ALA A 156 -10.41 -12.07 -4.82
C ALA A 156 -10.54 -12.16 -3.29
N LEU A 157 -10.35 -11.04 -2.57
CA LEU A 157 -10.50 -11.00 -1.11
C LEU A 157 -11.95 -11.17 -0.65
N LEU A 158 -12.90 -10.55 -1.34
CA LEU A 158 -14.32 -10.67 -1.01
C LEU A 158 -14.80 -12.12 -1.17
N PHE A 159 -14.50 -12.73 -2.31
CA PHE A 159 -14.90 -14.10 -2.57
C PHE A 159 -14.13 -15.11 -1.70
N SER A 160 -12.90 -14.82 -1.28
CA SER A 160 -12.17 -15.71 -0.36
C SER A 160 -12.83 -15.77 1.01
N LEU A 161 -13.20 -14.62 1.57
CA LEU A 161 -13.98 -14.55 2.81
C LEU A 161 -15.32 -15.26 2.65
N ARG A 162 -15.98 -15.09 1.49
CA ARG A 162 -17.22 -15.81 1.18
C ARG A 162 -17.03 -17.32 1.14
N VAL A 163 -15.92 -17.83 0.59
CA VAL A 163 -15.53 -19.26 0.63
C VAL A 163 -15.35 -19.72 2.06
N GLY A 164 -14.61 -18.96 2.89
CA GLY A 164 -14.39 -19.30 4.30
C GLY A 164 -15.71 -19.50 5.05
N LEU A 165 -16.66 -18.58 4.86
CA LEU A 165 -18.01 -18.70 5.41
C LEU A 165 -18.81 -19.86 4.79
N GLU A 166 -18.76 -20.03 3.46
CA GLU A 166 -19.50 -21.08 2.75
C GLU A 166 -19.15 -22.47 3.28
N VAL A 167 -17.86 -22.71 3.54
CA VAL A 167 -17.32 -24.01 3.95
C VAL A 167 -17.86 -24.47 5.31
N PHE A 168 -18.17 -23.55 6.23
CA PHE A 168 -18.73 -23.92 7.53
C PHE A 168 -20.26 -23.95 7.54
N PHE A 169 -20.91 -22.98 6.88
CA PHE A 169 -22.34 -22.74 7.07
C PHE A 169 -23.26 -23.37 6.00
N ARG A 170 -22.88 -23.35 4.70
CA ARG A 170 -23.77 -23.79 3.60
C ARG A 170 -23.25 -25.02 2.84
N LYS A 171 -21.94 -25.09 2.56
CA LYS A 171 -21.25 -26.21 1.89
C LYS A 171 -21.82 -26.58 0.51
N LYS A 172 -22.43 -25.63 -0.20
CA LYS A 172 -23.04 -25.87 -1.52
C LYS A 172 -22.18 -25.33 -2.65
N ASP A 173 -21.80 -24.06 -2.53
CA ASP A 173 -21.23 -23.30 -3.64
C ASP A 173 -19.71 -23.14 -3.53
N THR A 174 -19.07 -23.86 -2.59
CA THR A 174 -17.64 -23.71 -2.26
C THR A 174 -16.75 -23.81 -3.50
N LYS A 175 -16.93 -24.85 -4.34
CA LYS A 175 -16.12 -25.05 -5.55
C LYS A 175 -16.25 -23.88 -6.53
N TYR A 176 -17.46 -23.37 -6.70
CA TYR A 176 -17.72 -22.25 -7.61
C TYR A 176 -17.00 -21.00 -7.11
N PHE A 177 -17.21 -20.62 -5.83
CA PHE A 177 -16.55 -19.45 -5.27
C PHE A 177 -15.02 -19.59 -5.22
N THR A 178 -14.47 -20.77 -4.91
CA THR A 178 -13.02 -21.03 -5.02
C THR A 178 -12.51 -20.82 -6.44
N GLY A 179 -13.26 -21.23 -7.46
CA GLY A 179 -12.92 -20.96 -8.86
C GLY A 179 -12.92 -19.47 -9.19
N VAL A 180 -13.89 -18.70 -8.66
CA VAL A 180 -13.94 -17.24 -8.81
C VAL A 180 -12.73 -16.57 -8.14
N VAL A 181 -12.36 -16.98 -6.91
CA VAL A 181 -11.16 -16.45 -6.24
C VAL A 181 -9.92 -16.74 -7.06
N LEU A 182 -9.75 -17.98 -7.53
CA LEU A 182 -8.60 -18.36 -8.33
C LEU A 182 -8.49 -17.52 -9.62
N PHE A 183 -9.60 -17.33 -10.32
CA PHE A 183 -9.65 -16.53 -11.55
C PHE A 183 -9.35 -15.04 -11.29
N THR A 184 -10.02 -14.44 -10.31
CA THR A 184 -9.83 -13.03 -9.96
C THR A 184 -8.42 -12.76 -9.42
N LEU A 185 -7.87 -13.65 -8.60
CA LEU A 185 -6.50 -13.56 -8.11
C LEU A 185 -5.48 -13.75 -9.23
N PHE A 186 -5.73 -14.61 -10.21
CA PHE A 186 -4.87 -14.74 -11.39
C PHE A 186 -4.82 -13.42 -12.19
N LEU A 187 -5.99 -12.88 -12.54
CA LEU A 187 -6.08 -11.63 -13.31
C LEU A 187 -5.49 -10.44 -12.53
N GLY A 188 -5.91 -10.26 -11.28
CA GLY A 188 -5.47 -9.14 -10.44
C GLY A 188 -4.02 -9.27 -10.03
N GLY A 189 -3.65 -10.41 -9.43
CA GLY A 189 -2.35 -10.61 -8.81
C GLY A 189 -1.24 -10.97 -9.78
N LEU A 190 -1.45 -11.95 -10.66
CA LEU A 190 -0.37 -12.51 -11.51
C LEU A 190 -0.31 -11.95 -12.92
N LEU A 191 -1.38 -11.33 -13.44
CA LEU A 191 -1.34 -10.64 -14.73
C LEU A 191 -1.20 -9.13 -14.56
N LEU A 192 -2.15 -8.49 -13.89
CA LEU A 192 -2.17 -7.04 -13.75
C LEU A 192 -1.15 -6.53 -12.71
N GLY A 193 -0.86 -7.31 -11.66
CA GLY A 193 0.15 -6.98 -10.66
C GLY A 193 1.53 -6.69 -11.26
N PRO A 194 2.10 -7.61 -12.07
CA PRO A 194 3.34 -7.38 -12.81
C PRO A 194 3.34 -6.14 -13.70
N LEU A 195 2.21 -5.83 -14.34
CA LEU A 195 2.08 -4.63 -15.15
C LEU A 195 2.15 -3.38 -14.28
N VAL A 196 1.38 -3.32 -13.18
CA VAL A 196 1.44 -2.22 -12.21
C VAL A 196 2.87 -2.03 -11.70
N GLN A 197 3.56 -3.13 -11.39
CA GLN A 197 4.95 -3.10 -10.94
C GLN A 197 5.90 -2.56 -12.00
N LYS A 198 5.72 -2.95 -13.27
CA LYS A 198 6.52 -2.42 -14.38
C LYS A 198 6.37 -0.91 -14.52
N TYR A 199 5.16 -0.39 -14.43
CA TYR A 199 4.95 1.06 -14.50
C TYR A 199 5.47 1.81 -13.26
N ALA A 200 5.39 1.20 -12.08
CA ALA A 200 5.79 1.87 -10.83
C ALA A 200 7.31 1.81 -10.56
N PHE A 201 7.96 0.70 -10.92
CA PHE A 201 9.34 0.37 -10.49
C PHE A 201 10.20 -0.19 -11.62
N ASP A 202 9.76 -0.10 -12.87
CA ASP A 202 10.45 -0.62 -14.07
C ASP A 202 10.73 -2.13 -14.11
N ALA A 203 10.15 -2.92 -13.20
CA ALA A 203 10.32 -4.37 -13.12
C ALA A 203 8.97 -5.10 -13.19
N TYR A 204 8.87 -6.12 -14.05
CA TYR A 204 7.64 -6.92 -14.15
C TYR A 204 7.44 -7.87 -12.97
N TRP A 205 8.51 -8.52 -12.51
CA TRP A 205 8.44 -9.47 -11.40
C TRP A 205 9.79 -9.53 -10.71
N THR A 206 9.78 -9.33 -9.40
CA THR A 206 10.99 -9.37 -8.56
C THR A 206 10.91 -10.46 -7.50
N GLY A 207 9.87 -11.28 -7.53
CA GLY A 207 9.72 -12.45 -6.66
C GLY A 207 10.37 -13.71 -7.24
N TRP A 208 10.27 -14.80 -6.49
CA TRP A 208 10.73 -16.12 -6.89
C TRP A 208 10.03 -16.55 -8.21
N PRO A 209 10.74 -17.23 -9.14
CA PRO A 209 12.12 -17.72 -9.04
C PRO A 209 13.20 -16.71 -9.41
N PHE A 210 12.84 -15.51 -9.86
CA PHE A 210 13.78 -14.55 -10.44
C PHE A 210 14.32 -13.50 -9.46
N GLY A 211 13.76 -13.43 -8.24
CA GLY A 211 14.22 -12.54 -7.18
C GLY A 211 13.65 -12.89 -5.81
N HIS A 212 13.78 -11.96 -4.86
CA HIS A 212 13.47 -12.15 -3.45
C HIS A 212 12.39 -11.19 -2.91
N ASP A 213 11.70 -10.46 -3.79
CA ASP A 213 10.66 -9.53 -3.36
C ASP A 213 9.53 -10.25 -2.62
N THR A 214 9.29 -9.78 -1.41
CA THR A 214 8.28 -10.34 -0.51
C THR A 214 6.87 -10.16 -1.03
N THR A 215 6.59 -9.08 -1.77
CA THR A 215 5.24 -8.74 -2.25
C THR A 215 4.78 -9.71 -3.35
N ASN A 216 5.66 -9.98 -4.31
CA ASN A 216 5.42 -10.98 -5.34
C ASN A 216 5.33 -12.39 -4.77
N ASN A 217 6.22 -12.75 -3.83
CA ASN A 217 6.22 -14.06 -3.18
C ASN A 217 4.93 -14.32 -2.39
N LYS A 218 4.44 -13.31 -1.66
CA LYS A 218 3.16 -13.36 -0.94
C LYS A 218 2.02 -13.71 -1.88
N THR A 219 1.90 -13.01 -3.01
CA THR A 219 0.84 -13.23 -4.00
C THR A 219 0.92 -14.63 -4.61
N LEU A 220 2.14 -15.09 -4.94
CA LEU A 220 2.37 -16.42 -5.50
C LEU A 220 1.99 -17.54 -4.50
N ILE A 221 2.37 -17.40 -3.23
CA ILE A 221 2.00 -18.35 -2.16
C ILE A 221 0.49 -18.45 -2.05
N VAL A 222 -0.22 -17.32 -1.93
CA VAL A 222 -1.69 -17.31 -1.86
C VAL A 222 -2.28 -18.03 -3.08
N PHE A 223 -1.78 -17.73 -4.28
CA PHE A 223 -2.25 -18.36 -5.51
C PHE A 223 -2.08 -19.88 -5.50
N ILE A 224 -0.91 -20.40 -5.08
CA ILE A 224 -0.65 -21.84 -4.99
C ILE A 224 -1.64 -22.53 -4.05
N PHE A 225 -1.92 -21.95 -2.88
CA PHE A 225 -2.89 -22.52 -1.95
C PHE A 225 -4.31 -22.56 -2.54
N TRP A 226 -4.71 -21.52 -3.29
CA TRP A 226 -5.99 -21.52 -4.01
C TRP A 226 -6.05 -22.56 -5.14
N VAL A 227 -4.95 -22.77 -5.87
CA VAL A 227 -4.83 -23.83 -6.87
C VAL A 227 -5.04 -25.20 -6.23
N ILE A 228 -4.36 -25.49 -5.11
CA ILE A 228 -4.49 -26.75 -4.38
C ILE A 228 -5.93 -26.93 -3.89
N ALA A 229 -6.52 -25.91 -3.27
CA ALA A 229 -7.89 -25.96 -2.79
C ALA A 229 -8.88 -26.26 -3.93
N TRP A 230 -8.72 -25.61 -5.08
CA TRP A 230 -9.56 -25.86 -6.25
C TRP A 230 -9.42 -27.30 -6.76
N PHE A 231 -8.19 -27.80 -6.93
CA PHE A 231 -7.96 -29.18 -7.37
C PHE A 231 -8.56 -30.22 -6.42
N VAL A 232 -8.41 -30.01 -5.12
CA VAL A 232 -9.00 -30.91 -4.11
C VAL A 232 -10.52 -30.87 -4.18
N LEU A 233 -11.14 -29.70 -4.29
CA LEU A 233 -12.59 -29.55 -4.41
C LEU A 233 -13.16 -30.18 -5.69
N ARG A 234 -12.38 -30.28 -6.77
CA ARG A 234 -12.82 -31.03 -7.97
C ARG A 234 -13.05 -32.52 -7.67
N LYS A 235 -12.20 -33.13 -6.83
CA LYS A 235 -12.29 -34.55 -6.45
C LYS A 235 -13.17 -34.78 -5.22
N LYS A 236 -13.15 -33.85 -4.27
CA LYS A 236 -13.84 -33.93 -2.97
C LYS A 236 -14.60 -32.62 -2.71
N PRO A 237 -15.81 -32.44 -3.25
CA PRO A 237 -16.55 -31.16 -3.18
C PRO A 237 -16.95 -30.77 -1.75
N LYS A 238 -17.00 -31.72 -0.82
CA LYS A 238 -17.29 -31.49 0.61
C LYS A 238 -16.05 -31.21 1.46
N ASN A 239 -14.87 -31.06 0.85
CA ASN A 239 -13.64 -30.79 1.60
C ASN A 239 -13.67 -29.40 2.25
N ILE A 240 -13.38 -29.35 3.55
CA ILE A 240 -13.35 -28.13 4.34
C ILE A 240 -11.92 -27.61 4.53
N LEU A 241 -10.98 -28.55 4.71
CA LEU A 241 -9.62 -28.26 5.14
C LEU A 241 -8.87 -27.33 4.17
N TRP A 242 -8.80 -27.69 2.89
CA TRP A 242 -7.98 -26.95 1.94
C TRP A 242 -8.50 -25.55 1.61
N PRO A 243 -9.80 -25.36 1.34
CA PRO A 243 -10.36 -24.01 1.15
C PRO A 243 -10.19 -23.14 2.39
N PHE A 244 -10.35 -23.72 3.58
CA PHE A 244 -10.15 -22.97 4.83
C PHE A 244 -8.69 -22.54 5.01
N ILE A 245 -7.72 -23.44 4.77
CA ILE A 245 -6.29 -23.10 4.80
C ILE A 245 -5.98 -21.97 3.81
N ALA A 246 -6.51 -22.05 2.58
CA ALA A 246 -6.30 -21.00 1.58
C ALA A 246 -6.84 -19.62 2.02
N VAL A 247 -7.99 -19.59 2.70
CA VAL A 247 -8.54 -18.36 3.29
C VAL A 247 -7.63 -17.82 4.40
N ILE A 248 -7.15 -18.67 5.30
CA ILE A 248 -6.24 -18.26 6.37
C ILE A 248 -4.93 -17.71 5.80
N VAL A 249 -4.32 -18.40 4.84
CA VAL A 249 -3.10 -17.94 4.16
C VAL A 249 -3.33 -16.58 3.49
N MET A 250 -4.47 -16.40 2.82
CA MET A 250 -4.82 -15.12 2.21
C MET A 250 -4.96 -14.01 3.26
N LEU A 251 -5.65 -14.27 4.37
CA LEU A 251 -5.80 -13.29 5.46
C LEU A 251 -4.47 -12.91 6.09
N ILE A 252 -3.59 -13.88 6.35
CA ILE A 252 -2.24 -13.62 6.88
C ILE A 252 -1.46 -12.72 5.92
N VAL A 253 -1.46 -13.06 4.63
CA VAL A 253 -0.75 -12.28 3.62
C VAL A 253 -1.29 -10.86 3.49
N TYR A 254 -2.62 -10.70 3.53
CA TYR A 254 -3.28 -9.39 3.47
C TYR A 254 -3.10 -8.58 4.77
N ALA A 255 -2.89 -9.22 5.92
CA ALA A 255 -2.63 -8.54 7.19
C ALA A 255 -1.21 -7.96 7.27
N ILE A 256 -0.25 -8.49 6.50
CA ILE A 256 1.12 -7.97 6.44
C ILE A 256 1.13 -6.74 5.51
N PRO A 257 1.61 -5.56 5.95
CA PRO A 257 1.66 -4.35 5.12
C PRO A 257 2.37 -4.56 3.78
N HIS A 258 1.86 -3.91 2.73
CA HIS A 258 2.36 -3.95 1.35
C HIS A 258 3.61 -3.07 1.18
N SER A 259 4.68 -3.39 1.91
CA SER A 259 5.86 -2.53 1.97
C SER A 259 6.98 -3.19 2.74
N MET A 260 7.48 -4.32 2.23
CA MET A 260 8.84 -4.75 2.54
C MET A 260 9.68 -4.65 1.27
N PRO A 261 10.96 -4.24 1.36
CA PRO A 261 11.75 -3.70 0.27
C PRO A 261 12.00 -4.73 -0.82
N GLY A 262 11.39 -4.57 -2.00
CA GLY A 262 11.74 -5.39 -3.16
C GLY A 262 12.84 -4.76 -4.02
N SER A 263 12.88 -3.43 -4.09
CA SER A 263 13.66 -2.69 -5.10
C SER A 263 14.22 -1.36 -4.57
N GLU A 264 14.59 -1.30 -3.29
CA GLU A 264 15.20 -0.07 -2.74
C GLU A 264 16.59 0.17 -3.32
N ILE A 265 16.84 1.40 -3.80
CA ILE A 265 18.20 1.86 -4.12
C ILE A 265 18.94 2.11 -2.81
N ASP A 266 20.14 1.55 -2.71
CA ASP A 266 21.05 1.74 -1.58
C ASP A 266 22.22 2.61 -2.03
N HIS A 267 22.09 3.92 -1.83
CA HIS A 267 23.07 4.92 -2.27
C HIS A 267 24.44 4.76 -1.56
N THR A 268 24.45 4.15 -0.38
CA THR A 268 25.66 3.81 0.37
C THR A 268 26.57 2.85 -0.40
N LYS A 269 25.98 1.90 -1.15
CA LYS A 269 26.73 0.91 -1.93
C LYS A 269 27.27 1.48 -3.24
N GLN A 270 26.52 2.35 -3.91
CA GLN A 270 26.96 2.99 -5.15
C GLN A 270 28.14 3.94 -4.92
N GLN A 271 28.10 4.76 -3.87
CA GLN A 271 29.22 5.64 -3.51
C GLN A 271 30.49 4.85 -3.15
N THR A 272 30.36 3.65 -2.58
CA THR A 272 31.52 2.79 -2.27
C THR A 272 32.20 2.22 -3.53
N GLU A 273 31.46 2.06 -4.63
CA GLU A 273 32.00 1.56 -5.90
C GLU A 273 32.62 2.69 -6.75
N GLU A 274 32.16 3.94 -6.63
CA GLU A 274 32.78 5.09 -7.31
C GLU A 274 34.08 5.59 -6.65
N ILE A 275 34.32 5.25 -5.38
CA ILE A 275 35.53 5.62 -4.63
C ILE A 275 36.69 4.62 -4.85
N LYS A 276 36.44 3.50 -5.56
CA LYS A 276 37.47 2.50 -5.92
C LYS A 276 38.01 2.69 -7.32
#